data_AF-A0A2H0RBK2-F1
#
_entry.id   AF-A0A2H0RBK2-F1
#
_cell.length_a   1.000
_cell.length_b   1.000
_cell.length_c   1.000
_cell.angle_alpha   90.00
_cell.angle_beta   90.00
_cell.angle_gamma   90.00
#
_symmetry.space_group_name_H-M   'P 1'
#
loop_
_entity.id
_entity.type
_entity.pdbx_description
1 polymer ?
#
loop_
_entity_poly.entity_id
_entity_poly.type
_entity_poly.pdbx_seq_one_letter_code
_entity_poly.pdbx_strand_id
1 'polypeptide(L)'
;MHKRLLVLAFLFFLTPNQCSAQILKSATGQSVSVDGTINVQQMATEAVNKLKTAYGSTDPKLILISENISNYGNLTEKTSKADTILNTIKTEFPQSTIEGVAINWGSYTPLSLEYFPYNKNTGGRYKTIVLMGLGGDINLNTAKSEGYLANDSQSQINSGVSIGNQIQIDQNNKNLILIMGARHGGGPAANFVTGLKQVLGNPLPTNVKGIGWGTMDWNGNVYHNGERFYNTQDSPEGASIVSVNISGTFNWALSGQEQSGNPYTTQSGQGWTGWERAIEETPGHLSQIVNELGGLPNAIFYSPGHPEIQLYPQIQTDIQNTLQANIPIFGWEGSSETGHYTTASDIKGTSYHMFVVGIKGTNNPVKGDLNNDSTVNITDIILLINEIFSPNGTQGSDINSDGKVDILDIILVINLIFS
;
A
#
# COMPACT_ATOMS: atom_id res chain seq x y z
N MET A 1 46.28 5.32 -49.65
CA MET A 1 45.33 4.19 -49.67
C MET A 1 44.37 4.34 -48.50
N HIS A 2 43.17 4.86 -48.79
CA HIS A 2 42.07 4.91 -47.82
C HIS A 2 41.47 3.51 -47.67
N LYS A 3 41.45 2.95 -46.46
CA LYS A 3 40.50 1.89 -46.10
C LYS A 3 39.39 2.54 -45.30
N ARG A 4 38.34 2.96 -46.00
CA ARG A 4 37.04 3.24 -45.40
C ARG A 4 36.47 1.89 -44.98
N LEU A 5 36.44 1.63 -43.68
CA LEU A 5 35.67 0.52 -43.12
C LEU A 5 34.20 0.93 -43.19
N LEU A 6 33.49 0.39 -44.17
CA LEU A 6 32.06 0.57 -44.35
C LEU A 6 31.37 -0.28 -43.28
N VAL A 7 31.03 0.31 -42.13
CA VAL A 7 30.11 -0.33 -41.18
C VAL A 7 28.72 -0.18 -41.79
N LEU A 8 28.24 -1.27 -42.40
CA LEU A 8 26.88 -1.38 -42.91
C LEU A 8 25.92 -1.28 -41.72
N ALA A 9 25.25 -0.13 -41.58
CA ALA A 9 24.14 0.03 -40.65
C ALA A 9 22.95 -0.80 -41.16
N PHE A 10 22.82 -2.03 -40.67
CA PHE A 10 21.56 -2.75 -40.73
C PHE A 10 20.61 -2.10 -39.72
N LEU A 11 19.80 -1.14 -40.18
CA LEU A 11 18.59 -0.71 -39.47
C LEU A 11 17.60 -1.89 -39.48
N PHE A 12 17.68 -2.76 -38.48
CA PHE A 12 16.53 -3.58 -38.11
C PHE A 12 15.53 -2.66 -37.41
N PHE A 13 14.38 -2.41 -38.05
CA PHE A 13 13.18 -1.97 -37.34
C PHE A 13 12.67 -3.15 -36.50
N LEU A 14 13.34 -3.42 -35.38
CA LEU A 14 12.70 -4.09 -34.27
C LEU A 14 11.93 -2.99 -33.55
N THR A 15 10.61 -3.09 -33.57
CA THR A 15 9.76 -2.28 -32.68
C THR A 15 10.34 -2.40 -31.27
N PRO A 16 10.61 -1.29 -30.57
CA PRO A 16 11.06 -1.40 -29.19
C PRO A 16 9.97 -2.13 -28.43
N ASN A 17 10.26 -3.33 -27.94
CA ASN A 17 9.57 -3.81 -26.76
C ASN A 17 9.90 -2.78 -25.69
N GLN A 18 8.98 -1.85 -25.45
CA GLN A 18 9.11 -0.84 -24.42
C GLN A 18 9.09 -1.55 -23.08
N CYS A 19 10.24 -2.01 -22.61
CA CYS A 19 10.41 -2.39 -21.22
C CYS A 19 10.60 -1.09 -20.44
N SER A 20 9.48 -0.40 -20.16
CA SER A 20 9.43 0.78 -19.30
C SER A 20 10.12 0.50 -17.96
N ALA A 21 10.80 1.52 -17.41
CA ALA A 21 11.42 1.41 -16.10
C ALA A 21 10.37 0.93 -15.13
N GLN A 22 10.82 0.01 -14.30
CA GLN A 22 10.04 -0.76 -13.37
C GLN A 22 9.71 0.08 -12.12
N ILE A 23 9.13 1.27 -12.36
CA ILE A 23 8.77 2.23 -11.32
C ILE A 23 7.54 1.71 -10.59
N LEU A 24 7.59 1.72 -9.25
CA LEU A 24 6.44 1.49 -8.39
C LEU A 24 5.27 2.36 -8.86
N LYS A 25 4.16 1.71 -9.23
CA LYS A 25 2.99 2.37 -9.79
C LYS A 25 1.82 2.24 -8.83
N SER A 26 1.04 3.30 -8.73
CA SER A 26 -0.08 3.40 -7.80
C SER A 26 -1.17 4.30 -8.37
N ALA A 27 -2.42 4.02 -8.00
CA ALA A 27 -3.54 4.93 -8.21
C ALA A 27 -4.67 4.59 -7.23
N THR A 28 -5.61 5.51 -7.06
CA THR A 28 -6.85 5.27 -6.32
C THR A 28 -8.06 5.34 -7.24
N GLY A 29 -9.16 4.75 -6.78
CA GLY A 29 -10.49 5.04 -7.28
C GLY A 29 -11.50 5.01 -6.14
N GLN A 30 -12.32 6.05 -6.05
CA GLN A 30 -13.29 6.19 -4.95
C GLN A 30 -14.72 6.40 -5.45
N SER A 31 -15.69 5.79 -4.78
CA SER A 31 -17.12 6.15 -4.92
C SER A 31 -17.72 6.47 -3.56
N VAL A 32 -18.66 7.43 -3.54
CA VAL A 32 -19.23 7.97 -2.31
C VAL A 32 -20.73 8.19 -2.49
N SER A 33 -21.52 7.75 -1.51
CA SER A 33 -22.96 8.01 -1.44
C SER A 33 -23.40 8.31 0.00
N VAL A 34 -24.57 8.91 0.14
CA VAL A 34 -25.20 9.17 1.44
C VAL A 34 -26.10 7.99 1.80
N ASP A 35 -26.18 7.65 3.09
CA ASP A 35 -27.07 6.60 3.61
C ASP A 35 -28.50 6.69 3.02
N GLY A 36 -29.04 5.54 2.60
CA GLY A 36 -30.38 5.43 2.01
C GLY A 36 -30.48 5.54 0.49
N THR A 37 -29.41 5.99 -0.20
CA THR A 37 -29.37 6.11 -1.68
C THR A 37 -28.32 5.17 -2.31
N ILE A 38 -28.04 4.05 -1.63
CA ILE A 38 -26.91 3.18 -1.96
C ILE A 38 -27.28 2.25 -3.12
N ASN A 39 -26.62 2.43 -4.27
CA ASN A 39 -26.57 1.45 -5.34
C ASN A 39 -25.16 0.84 -5.39
N VAL A 40 -24.99 -0.33 -4.79
CA VAL A 40 -23.67 -0.96 -4.62
C VAL A 40 -23.00 -1.28 -5.95
N GLN A 41 -23.76 -1.75 -6.95
CA GLN A 41 -23.20 -2.04 -8.28
C GLN A 41 -22.67 -0.76 -8.95
N GLN A 42 -23.45 0.32 -8.91
CA GLN A 42 -23.04 1.60 -9.48
C GLN A 42 -21.81 2.14 -8.77
N MET A 43 -21.79 2.11 -7.43
CA MET A 43 -20.66 2.56 -6.63
C MET A 43 -19.39 1.74 -6.89
N ALA A 44 -19.49 0.42 -6.98
CA ALA A 44 -18.34 -0.44 -7.30
C ALA A 44 -17.81 -0.13 -8.71
N THR A 45 -18.72 0.03 -9.68
CA THR A 45 -18.37 0.37 -11.08
C THR A 45 -17.67 1.73 -11.16
N GLU A 46 -18.16 2.73 -10.43
CA GLU A 46 -17.55 4.06 -10.38
C GLU A 46 -16.13 4.02 -9.79
N ALA A 47 -15.95 3.36 -8.65
CA ALA A 47 -14.63 3.24 -8.02
C ALA A 47 -13.63 2.51 -8.94
N VAL A 48 -14.06 1.43 -9.59
CA VAL A 48 -13.24 0.68 -10.56
C VAL A 48 -12.89 1.53 -11.78
N ASN A 49 -13.84 2.26 -12.36
CA ASN A 49 -13.58 3.10 -13.52
C ASN A 49 -12.60 4.24 -13.20
N LYS A 50 -12.70 4.85 -12.02
CA LYS A 50 -11.73 5.86 -11.57
C LYS A 50 -10.34 5.26 -11.39
N LEU A 51 -10.24 4.10 -10.74
CA LEU A 51 -8.97 3.39 -10.59
C LEU A 51 -8.37 3.04 -11.96
N LYS A 52 -9.16 2.45 -12.87
CA LYS A 52 -8.72 2.06 -14.21
C LYS A 52 -8.23 3.26 -15.01
N THR A 53 -8.94 4.38 -14.93
CA THR A 53 -8.55 5.63 -15.61
C THR A 53 -7.26 6.19 -15.04
N ALA A 54 -7.12 6.26 -13.71
CA ALA A 54 -5.96 6.82 -13.05
C ALA A 54 -4.72 5.91 -13.15
N TYR A 55 -4.91 4.59 -13.14
CA TYR A 55 -3.84 3.62 -13.23
C TYR A 55 -3.41 3.37 -14.69
N GLY A 56 -4.30 3.51 -15.67
CA GLY A 56 -3.98 3.36 -17.10
C GLY A 56 -4.18 1.94 -17.64
N SER A 57 -3.47 1.60 -18.73
CA SER A 57 -3.79 0.43 -19.58
C SER A 57 -3.38 -0.94 -19.05
N THR A 58 -2.67 -1.01 -17.94
CA THR A 58 -2.19 -2.26 -17.33
C THR A 58 -2.93 -2.53 -16.03
N ASP A 59 -3.27 -3.78 -15.73
CA ASP A 59 -3.85 -4.12 -14.44
C ASP A 59 -2.86 -3.88 -13.28
N PRO A 60 -3.33 -3.38 -12.12
CA PRO A 60 -2.54 -3.41 -10.89
C PRO A 60 -2.15 -4.86 -10.53
N LYS A 61 -0.98 -5.05 -9.92
CA LYS A 61 -0.64 -6.37 -9.34
C LYS A 61 -1.48 -6.64 -8.10
N LEU A 62 -1.67 -5.62 -7.27
CA LEU A 62 -2.46 -5.64 -6.04
C LEU A 62 -3.57 -4.59 -6.13
N ILE A 63 -4.78 -4.97 -5.72
CA ILE A 63 -5.88 -4.06 -5.43
C ILE A 63 -6.19 -4.19 -3.94
N LEU A 64 -6.02 -3.08 -3.24
CA LEU A 64 -6.46 -2.93 -1.86
C LEU A 64 -7.86 -2.32 -1.83
N ILE A 65 -8.77 -2.95 -1.09
CA ILE A 65 -10.16 -2.49 -0.91
C ILE A 65 -10.36 -2.01 0.53
N SER A 66 -10.93 -0.83 0.69
CA SER A 66 -11.52 -0.39 1.96
C SER A 66 -12.92 0.15 1.70
N GLU A 67 -13.92 -0.43 2.37
CA GLU A 67 -15.32 -0.04 2.17
C GLU A 67 -16.13 -0.13 3.47
N ASN A 68 -17.18 0.67 3.60
CA ASN A 68 -18.04 0.68 4.80
C ASN A 68 -19.52 0.41 4.45
N ILE A 69 -19.77 -0.52 3.54
CA ILE A 69 -21.08 -0.80 2.93
C ILE A 69 -21.51 -2.24 3.14
N SER A 70 -20.59 -3.20 2.97
CA SER A 70 -20.92 -4.64 2.96
C SER A 70 -21.32 -5.20 4.33
N ASN A 71 -21.13 -4.44 5.40
CA ASN A 71 -21.45 -4.86 6.76
C ASN A 71 -22.87 -4.50 7.22
N TYR A 72 -23.63 -3.78 6.40
CA TYR A 72 -24.98 -3.33 6.74
C TYR A 72 -26.04 -4.31 6.28
N GLY A 73 -27.03 -4.56 7.14
CA GLY A 73 -28.16 -5.44 6.86
C GLY A 73 -28.01 -6.82 7.51
N ASN A 74 -28.91 -7.74 7.16
CA ASN A 74 -28.82 -9.15 7.57
C ASN A 74 -27.67 -9.87 6.82
N LEU A 75 -27.31 -11.09 7.24
CA LEU A 75 -26.19 -11.82 6.65
C LEU A 75 -26.29 -11.95 5.11
N THR A 76 -27.47 -12.27 4.57
CA THR A 76 -27.71 -12.38 3.12
C THR A 76 -27.47 -11.05 2.40
N GLU A 77 -27.94 -9.94 2.95
CA GLU A 77 -27.71 -8.60 2.40
C GLU A 77 -26.22 -8.23 2.46
N LYS A 78 -25.56 -8.54 3.58
CA LYS A 78 -24.12 -8.35 3.72
C LYS A 78 -23.38 -9.13 2.63
N THR A 79 -23.73 -10.39 2.42
CA THR A 79 -23.19 -11.28 1.37
C THR A 79 -23.30 -10.67 -0.01
N SER A 80 -24.53 -10.38 -0.42
CA SER A 80 -24.81 -9.85 -1.74
C SER A 80 -24.04 -8.55 -2.03
N LYS A 81 -23.90 -7.66 -1.04
CA LYS A 81 -23.17 -6.39 -1.21
C LYS A 81 -21.67 -6.60 -1.42
N ALA A 82 -21.00 -7.44 -0.62
CA ALA A 82 -19.58 -7.69 -0.82
C ALA A 82 -19.31 -8.43 -2.14
N ASP A 83 -20.14 -9.42 -2.48
CA ASP A 83 -20.00 -10.17 -3.72
C ASP A 83 -20.15 -9.24 -4.93
N THR A 84 -21.08 -8.29 -4.86
CA THR A 84 -21.25 -7.25 -5.89
C THR A 84 -19.97 -6.43 -6.08
N ILE A 85 -19.37 -5.95 -4.98
CA ILE A 85 -18.12 -5.17 -5.02
C ILE A 85 -16.99 -6.01 -5.61
N LEU A 86 -16.81 -7.23 -5.08
CA LEU A 86 -15.71 -8.12 -5.43
C LEU A 86 -15.78 -8.60 -6.88
N ASN A 87 -16.97 -9.00 -7.34
CA ASN A 87 -17.17 -9.46 -8.71
C ASN A 87 -16.98 -8.32 -9.72
N THR A 88 -17.36 -7.09 -9.37
CA THR A 88 -17.12 -5.92 -10.21
C THR A 88 -15.62 -5.68 -10.38
N ILE A 89 -14.84 -5.75 -9.29
CA ILE A 89 -13.37 -5.59 -9.34
C ILE A 89 -12.72 -6.71 -10.15
N LYS A 90 -13.08 -7.98 -9.89
CA LYS A 90 -12.54 -9.15 -10.62
C LYS A 90 -12.83 -9.12 -12.12
N THR A 91 -14.00 -8.62 -12.51
CA THR A 91 -14.37 -8.53 -13.92
C THR A 91 -13.46 -7.58 -14.67
N GLU A 92 -13.08 -6.47 -14.03
CA GLU A 92 -12.29 -5.41 -14.65
C GLU A 92 -10.78 -5.61 -14.46
N PHE A 93 -10.36 -6.33 -13.42
CA PHE A 93 -8.96 -6.62 -13.08
C PHE A 93 -8.74 -8.10 -12.77
N PRO A 94 -8.88 -8.99 -13.76
CA PRO A 94 -8.89 -10.45 -13.56
C PRO A 94 -7.55 -11.02 -13.11
N GLN A 95 -6.44 -10.29 -13.27
CA GLN A 95 -5.10 -10.75 -12.90
C GLN A 95 -4.61 -10.17 -11.57
N SER A 96 -5.36 -9.26 -10.95
CA SER A 96 -4.95 -8.62 -9.71
C SER A 96 -5.18 -9.51 -8.50
N THR A 97 -4.22 -9.54 -7.59
CA THR A 97 -4.44 -9.97 -6.21
C THR A 97 -5.35 -8.96 -5.52
N ILE A 98 -6.41 -9.41 -4.86
CA ILE A 98 -7.40 -8.54 -4.19
C ILE A 98 -7.36 -8.81 -2.70
N GLU A 99 -7.00 -7.79 -1.94
CA GLU A 99 -6.94 -7.82 -0.47
C GLU A 99 -7.67 -6.61 0.09
N GLY A 100 -8.15 -6.67 1.33
CA GLY A 100 -8.79 -5.50 1.91
C GLY A 100 -9.69 -5.77 3.08
N VAL A 101 -10.48 -4.75 3.41
CA VAL A 101 -11.32 -4.74 4.60
C VAL A 101 -12.68 -4.09 4.39
N ALA A 102 -13.66 -4.58 5.14
CA ALA A 102 -14.99 -4.01 5.29
C ALA A 102 -15.15 -3.39 6.69
N ILE A 103 -15.33 -2.09 6.77
CA ILE A 103 -15.49 -1.32 8.01
C ILE A 103 -16.97 -1.37 8.43
N ASN A 104 -17.26 -1.73 9.69
CA ASN A 104 -18.63 -2.03 10.14
C ASN A 104 -19.40 -0.82 10.73
N TRP A 105 -18.77 0.36 10.86
CA TRP A 105 -19.39 1.46 11.63
C TRP A 105 -19.51 2.76 10.82
N GLY A 106 -20.70 3.38 10.86
CA GLY A 106 -21.13 4.39 9.88
C GLY A 106 -20.48 5.76 10.00
N SER A 107 -19.78 6.02 11.10
CA SER A 107 -18.96 7.23 11.26
C SER A 107 -17.56 7.05 10.66
N TYR A 108 -17.12 5.80 10.45
CA TYR A 108 -15.80 5.47 9.95
C TYR A 108 -15.85 5.38 8.44
N THR A 109 -14.99 6.14 7.79
CA THR A 109 -15.02 6.23 6.34
C THR A 109 -13.64 5.93 5.75
N PRO A 110 -13.57 5.02 4.75
CA PRO A 110 -12.41 4.90 3.87
C PRO A 110 -11.99 6.27 3.32
N LEU A 111 -10.68 6.47 3.28
CA LEU A 111 -10.04 7.71 2.86
C LEU A 111 -9.25 7.49 1.58
N SER A 112 -9.42 8.43 0.65
CA SER A 112 -8.53 8.64 -0.49
C SER A 112 -8.39 10.14 -0.73
N LEU A 113 -7.34 10.56 -1.44
CA LEU A 113 -7.13 11.97 -1.75
C LEU A 113 -8.24 12.56 -2.65
N GLU A 114 -9.00 11.72 -3.36
CA GLU A 114 -10.11 12.14 -4.22
C GLU A 114 -11.22 12.81 -3.40
N TYR A 115 -11.54 12.26 -2.22
CA TYR A 115 -12.60 12.80 -1.38
C TYR A 115 -12.48 12.36 0.08
N PHE A 116 -12.50 13.34 0.97
CA PHE A 116 -12.61 13.18 2.42
C PHE A 116 -14.07 13.50 2.82
N PRO A 117 -14.94 12.49 2.97
CA PRO A 117 -16.37 12.71 3.12
C PRO A 117 -16.79 13.52 4.34
N TYR A 118 -17.52 14.63 4.11
CA TYR A 118 -18.10 15.46 5.15
C TYR A 118 -19.47 16.08 4.77
N ASN A 119 -20.48 15.90 5.62
CA ASN A 119 -21.77 16.59 5.52
C ASN A 119 -22.40 16.74 6.91
N LYS A 120 -22.47 18.01 7.33
CA LYS A 120 -23.09 18.46 8.58
C LYS A 120 -24.57 18.08 8.72
N ASN A 121 -25.29 17.91 7.62
CA ASN A 121 -26.74 17.67 7.62
C ASN A 121 -27.11 16.18 7.75
N THR A 122 -26.17 15.26 7.48
CA THR A 122 -26.40 13.80 7.56
C THR A 122 -25.69 13.17 8.76
N GLY A 123 -25.11 13.98 9.65
CA GLY A 123 -24.29 13.50 10.76
C GLY A 123 -23.06 12.70 10.30
N GLY A 124 -22.56 12.94 9.07
CA GLY A 124 -21.34 12.32 8.58
C GLY A 124 -21.43 10.87 8.08
N ARG A 125 -22.64 10.31 7.93
CA ARG A 125 -22.78 8.89 7.52
C ARG A 125 -22.69 8.72 6.00
N TYR A 126 -21.47 8.59 5.52
CA TYR A 126 -21.18 8.28 4.12
C TYR A 126 -20.92 6.80 3.91
N LYS A 127 -21.24 6.37 2.71
CA LYS A 127 -20.95 5.04 2.20
C LYS A 127 -19.91 5.19 1.11
N THR A 128 -18.79 4.51 1.29
CA THR A 128 -17.61 4.73 0.47
C THR A 128 -17.00 3.39 0.10
N ILE A 129 -16.56 3.29 -1.15
CA ILE A 129 -15.62 2.27 -1.62
C ILE A 129 -14.36 3.01 -2.04
N VAL A 130 -13.22 2.69 -1.44
CA VAL A 130 -11.90 3.12 -1.88
C VAL A 130 -11.14 1.90 -2.37
N LEU A 131 -10.59 2.01 -3.56
CA LEU A 131 -9.66 1.07 -4.14
C LEU A 131 -8.29 1.76 -4.26
N MET A 132 -7.22 1.06 -3.90
CA MET A 132 -5.85 1.42 -4.29
C MET A 132 -5.27 0.31 -5.15
N GLY A 133 -4.89 0.64 -6.38
CA GLY A 133 -4.08 -0.24 -7.22
C GLY A 133 -2.60 -0.01 -6.95
N LEU A 134 -1.83 -1.08 -6.81
CA LEU A 134 -0.36 -1.07 -6.69
C LEU A 134 0.25 -2.05 -7.70
N GLY A 135 1.39 -1.70 -8.29
CA GLY A 135 2.13 -2.55 -9.22
C GLY A 135 3.48 -1.95 -9.60
N GLY A 136 3.96 -2.25 -10.81
CA GLY A 136 5.37 -2.03 -11.17
C GLY A 136 6.24 -3.17 -10.64
N ASP A 137 7.46 -2.88 -10.20
CA ASP A 137 8.39 -3.86 -9.64
C ASP A 137 8.12 -4.14 -8.15
N ILE A 138 6.95 -4.73 -7.93
CA ILE A 138 6.61 -5.35 -6.67
C ILE A 138 6.31 -6.84 -6.88
N ASN A 139 6.67 -7.63 -5.89
CA ASN A 139 6.27 -9.01 -5.70
C ASN A 139 5.27 -9.06 -4.54
N LEU A 140 4.34 -10.01 -4.62
CA LEU A 140 3.27 -10.15 -3.66
C LEU A 140 3.28 -11.55 -3.08
N ASN A 141 3.09 -11.63 -1.77
CA ASN A 141 2.81 -12.87 -1.09
C ASN A 141 1.73 -12.60 -0.04
N THR A 142 0.61 -13.30 -0.15
CA THR A 142 -0.55 -13.12 0.72
C THR A 142 -0.66 -14.29 1.69
N ALA A 143 -1.16 -14.03 2.90
CA ALA A 143 -1.44 -15.07 3.88
C ALA A 143 -2.77 -14.80 4.57
N LYS A 144 -3.37 -15.87 5.09
CA LYS A 144 -4.61 -15.80 5.88
C LYS A 144 -4.49 -16.69 7.11
N SER A 145 -5.07 -16.23 8.22
CA SER A 145 -5.18 -16.99 9.44
C SER A 145 -6.57 -16.82 10.05
N GLU A 146 -7.02 -17.85 10.75
CA GLU A 146 -8.12 -17.72 11.69
C GLU A 146 -7.65 -16.87 12.89
N GLY A 147 -8.53 -16.03 13.39
CA GLY A 147 -8.18 -14.98 14.34
C GLY A 147 -9.38 -14.61 15.18
N TYR A 148 -9.83 -15.52 16.04
CA TYR A 148 -10.74 -15.16 17.13
C TYR A 148 -10.02 -14.18 18.07
N LEU A 149 -10.13 -12.88 17.80
CA LEU A 149 -9.41 -11.85 18.56
C LEU A 149 -10.14 -11.47 19.87
N ALA A 150 -11.12 -12.29 20.30
CA ALA A 150 -11.92 -12.10 21.50
C ALA A 150 -11.14 -12.39 22.77
N ASN A 151 -10.46 -11.35 23.27
CA ASN A 151 -9.87 -11.25 24.61
C ASN A 151 -8.87 -12.35 24.99
N ASP A 152 -8.48 -13.25 24.10
CA ASP A 152 -7.46 -14.28 24.35
C ASP A 152 -6.11 -13.92 23.71
N SER A 153 -5.11 -13.68 24.57
CA SER A 153 -3.77 -13.30 24.15
C SER A 153 -3.05 -14.40 23.36
N GLN A 154 -3.32 -15.67 23.67
CA GLN A 154 -2.63 -16.79 23.02
C GLN A 154 -3.15 -17.02 21.59
N SER A 155 -4.46 -16.94 21.38
CA SER A 155 -5.05 -17.02 20.03
C SER A 155 -4.52 -15.90 19.13
N GLN A 156 -4.36 -14.69 19.66
CA GLN A 156 -3.77 -13.55 18.93
C GLN A 156 -2.32 -13.83 18.50
N ILE A 157 -1.50 -14.38 19.42
CA ILE A 157 -0.13 -14.81 19.10
C ILE A 157 -0.15 -15.92 18.04
N ASN A 158 -1.02 -16.92 18.18
CA ASN A 158 -1.12 -18.03 17.24
C ASN A 158 -1.49 -17.56 15.83
N SER A 159 -2.39 -16.58 15.68
CA SER A 159 -2.68 -15.97 14.38
C SER A 159 -1.46 -15.27 13.80
N GLY A 160 -0.68 -14.57 14.64
CA GLY A 160 0.58 -13.95 14.23
C GLY A 160 1.61 -14.97 13.75
N VAL A 161 1.76 -16.10 14.46
CA VAL A 161 2.63 -17.22 14.07
C VAL A 161 2.15 -17.85 12.77
N SER A 162 0.84 -18.07 12.65
CA SER A 162 0.21 -18.66 11.46
C SER A 162 0.44 -17.81 10.21
N ILE A 163 0.28 -16.49 10.29
CA ILE A 163 0.63 -15.58 9.21
C ILE A 163 2.14 -15.58 8.95
N GLY A 164 2.96 -15.51 10.01
CA GLY A 164 4.42 -15.50 9.89
C GLY A 164 4.99 -16.72 9.15
N ASN A 165 4.39 -17.90 9.33
CA ASN A 165 4.79 -19.13 8.63
C ASN A 165 4.40 -19.18 7.15
N GLN A 166 3.42 -18.36 6.74
CA GLN A 166 2.93 -18.30 5.37
C GLN A 166 3.59 -17.17 4.57
N ILE A 167 4.02 -16.10 5.25
CA ILE A 167 4.67 -14.95 4.61
C ILE A 167 6.09 -15.31 4.16
N GLN A 168 6.39 -15.03 2.89
CA GLN A 168 7.73 -15.14 2.33
C GLN A 168 8.43 -13.78 2.34
N ILE A 169 9.60 -13.71 2.99
CA ILE A 169 10.44 -12.51 3.04
C ILE A 169 11.49 -12.57 1.95
N ASP A 170 11.49 -11.56 1.07
CA ASP A 170 12.56 -11.35 0.12
C ASP A 170 13.78 -10.76 0.82
N GLN A 171 14.87 -11.53 0.92
CA GLN A 171 16.07 -11.11 1.64
C GLN A 171 16.84 -9.98 0.93
N ASN A 172 16.66 -9.83 -0.39
CA ASN A 172 17.39 -8.85 -1.19
C ASN A 172 16.61 -7.54 -1.33
N ASN A 173 15.29 -7.59 -1.10
CA ASN A 173 14.42 -6.45 -1.25
C ASN A 173 13.84 -5.96 0.08
N LYS A 174 13.21 -4.81 -0.03
CA LYS A 174 12.40 -4.18 1.01
C LYS A 174 11.04 -4.89 1.05
N ASN A 175 10.60 -5.33 2.23
CA ASN A 175 9.30 -5.98 2.50
C ASN A 175 8.40 -5.11 3.39
N LEU A 176 7.22 -4.75 2.87
CA LEU A 176 6.14 -4.09 3.62
C LEU A 176 4.96 -5.05 3.78
N ILE A 177 4.72 -5.49 5.01
CA ILE A 177 3.64 -6.40 5.36
C ILE A 177 2.41 -5.61 5.80
N LEU A 178 1.34 -5.62 5.03
CA LEU A 178 0.04 -5.08 5.43
C LEU A 178 -0.75 -6.17 6.16
N ILE A 179 -1.25 -5.88 7.36
CA ILE A 179 -2.04 -6.84 8.16
C ILE A 179 -3.46 -6.31 8.27
N MET A 180 -4.44 -7.03 7.75
CA MET A 180 -5.83 -6.62 7.63
C MET A 180 -6.74 -7.61 8.36
N GLY A 181 -7.70 -7.13 9.15
CA GLY A 181 -8.51 -8.00 10.01
C GLY A 181 -9.33 -7.21 11.01
N ALA A 182 -10.32 -7.86 11.61
CA ALA A 182 -11.12 -7.29 12.68
C ALA A 182 -10.34 -7.12 13.99
N ARG A 183 -10.19 -5.90 14.50
CA ARG A 183 -9.63 -5.63 15.83
C ARG A 183 -9.87 -4.21 16.35
N HIS A 184 -10.29 -4.11 17.62
CA HIS A 184 -10.30 -2.88 18.41
C HIS A 184 -9.71 -3.13 19.80
N GLY A 185 -8.79 -2.27 20.23
CA GLY A 185 -8.12 -2.27 21.54
C GLY A 185 -6.61 -2.54 21.51
N GLY A 186 -5.88 -1.92 22.44
CA GLY A 186 -4.41 -1.89 22.50
C GLY A 186 -3.67 -3.16 22.92
N GLY A 187 -4.32 -4.15 23.52
CA GLY A 187 -3.66 -5.40 23.92
C GLY A 187 -3.47 -6.39 22.76
N PRO A 188 -4.52 -6.67 21.96
CA PRO A 188 -4.46 -7.72 20.94
C PRO A 188 -3.49 -7.53 19.76
N ALA A 189 -2.96 -6.31 19.53
CA ALA A 189 -1.97 -6.02 18.48
C ALA A 189 -0.62 -6.53 18.87
N ALA A 190 -0.23 -6.19 20.10
CA ALA A 190 1.06 -6.51 20.64
C ALA A 190 1.24 -8.03 20.63
N ASN A 191 0.18 -8.77 20.92
CA ASN A 191 0.14 -10.22 20.86
C ASN A 191 0.27 -10.77 19.43
N PHE A 192 -0.48 -10.25 18.46
CA PHE A 192 -0.32 -10.65 17.06
C PHE A 192 1.10 -10.40 16.53
N VAL A 193 1.64 -9.20 16.79
CA VAL A 193 3.01 -8.83 16.42
C VAL A 193 4.04 -9.73 17.12
N THR A 194 3.79 -10.11 18.38
CA THR A 194 4.62 -11.06 19.10
C THR A 194 4.69 -12.40 18.36
N GLY A 195 3.56 -12.90 17.86
CA GLY A 195 3.52 -14.10 17.04
C GLY A 195 4.30 -13.97 15.73
N LEU A 196 4.14 -12.86 15.01
CA LEU A 196 4.93 -12.59 13.79
C LEU A 196 6.43 -12.61 14.06
N LYS A 197 6.86 -11.97 15.15
CA LYS A 197 8.28 -11.90 15.55
C LYS A 197 8.86 -13.25 15.95
N GLN A 198 8.04 -14.18 16.46
CA GLN A 198 8.50 -15.55 16.75
C GLN A 198 8.94 -16.30 15.49
N VAL A 199 8.34 -15.99 14.33
CA VAL A 199 8.65 -16.66 13.06
C VAL A 199 9.67 -15.87 12.25
N LEU A 200 9.48 -14.55 12.12
CA LEU A 200 10.26 -13.71 11.22
C LEU A 200 11.53 -13.13 11.86
N GLY A 201 11.62 -13.13 13.19
CA GLY A 201 12.73 -12.57 13.97
C GLY A 201 12.29 -11.51 14.97
N ASN A 202 13.05 -11.39 16.08
CA ASN A 202 12.86 -10.37 17.11
C ASN A 202 14.20 -9.69 17.45
N PRO A 203 14.45 -8.43 17.01
CA PRO A 203 13.57 -7.58 16.21
C PRO A 203 13.30 -8.16 14.81
N LEU A 204 12.31 -7.61 14.10
CA LEU A 204 12.09 -8.01 12.71
C LEU A 204 13.34 -7.66 11.87
N PRO A 205 13.61 -8.37 10.76
CA PRO A 205 14.71 -8.04 9.87
C PRO A 205 14.65 -6.57 9.43
N THR A 206 15.81 -5.94 9.23
CA THR A 206 15.88 -4.49 8.94
C THR A 206 15.22 -4.12 7.61
N ASN A 207 15.15 -5.07 6.67
CA ASN A 207 14.43 -4.99 5.40
C ASN A 207 12.96 -5.49 5.51
N VAL A 208 12.39 -5.55 6.70
CA VAL A 208 10.98 -5.86 6.95
C VAL A 208 10.36 -4.75 7.79
N LYS A 209 9.18 -4.32 7.36
CA LYS A 209 8.26 -3.47 8.14
C LYS A 209 6.87 -4.06 7.97
N GLY A 210 6.08 -4.08 9.04
CA GLY A 210 4.67 -4.44 8.92
C GLY A 210 3.76 -3.38 9.50
N ILE A 211 2.71 -3.00 8.78
CA ILE A 211 1.71 -2.07 9.27
C ILE A 211 0.40 -2.82 9.40
N GLY A 212 -0.27 -2.68 10.54
CA GLY A 212 -1.64 -3.17 10.61
C GLY A 212 -2.62 -2.12 10.15
N TRP A 213 -3.64 -2.65 9.53
CA TRP A 213 -4.56 -2.02 8.62
C TRP A 213 -5.90 -2.73 8.81
N GLY A 214 -6.33 -2.86 10.07
CA GLY A 214 -7.47 -3.65 10.51
C GLY A 214 -8.74 -2.84 10.80
N THR A 215 -9.90 -3.48 10.64
CA THR A 215 -11.23 -2.92 10.91
C THR A 215 -11.50 -2.88 12.40
N MET A 216 -12.29 -1.93 12.88
CA MET A 216 -12.52 -1.75 14.32
C MET A 216 -13.54 -2.69 14.96
N ASP A 217 -14.23 -3.52 14.19
CA ASP A 217 -15.32 -4.31 14.77
C ASP A 217 -14.96 -5.77 14.81
N TRP A 218 -15.40 -6.43 15.89
CA TRP A 218 -15.48 -7.87 16.06
C TRP A 218 -16.09 -8.58 14.86
N ASN A 219 -16.79 -7.84 13.98
CA ASN A 219 -17.53 -8.35 12.85
C ASN A 219 -17.13 -7.76 11.47
N GLY A 220 -15.98 -7.07 11.35
CA GLY A 220 -15.54 -6.53 10.06
C GLY A 220 -15.02 -7.63 9.11
N ASN A 221 -15.52 -7.65 7.87
CA ASN A 221 -15.04 -8.62 6.87
C ASN A 221 -13.64 -8.28 6.37
N VAL A 222 -12.96 -9.29 5.87
CA VAL A 222 -11.75 -9.14 5.07
C VAL A 222 -11.96 -9.70 3.68
N TYR A 223 -11.25 -9.12 2.72
CA TYR A 223 -11.11 -9.62 1.36
C TYR A 223 -9.71 -10.22 1.23
N HIS A 224 -9.60 -11.43 0.69
CA HIS A 224 -8.33 -12.10 0.50
C HIS A 224 -8.34 -12.99 -0.74
N ASN A 225 -7.37 -12.79 -1.63
CA ASN A 225 -7.28 -13.45 -2.94
C ASN A 225 -8.60 -13.51 -3.70
N GLY A 226 -9.37 -12.42 -3.66
CA GLY A 226 -10.64 -12.36 -4.35
C GLY A 226 -11.76 -13.18 -3.67
N GLU A 227 -11.59 -13.59 -2.43
CA GLU A 227 -12.64 -14.19 -1.59
C GLU A 227 -12.97 -13.25 -0.43
N ARG A 228 -14.14 -13.44 0.19
CA ARG A 228 -14.59 -12.65 1.33
C ARG A 228 -14.81 -13.56 2.53
N PHE A 229 -14.32 -13.12 3.69
CA PHE A 229 -14.45 -13.84 4.95
C PHE A 229 -15.20 -13.01 5.97
N TYR A 230 -16.27 -13.60 6.54
CA TYR A 230 -17.15 -12.94 7.50
C TYR A 230 -16.61 -13.10 8.89
N ASN A 231 -16.50 -11.98 9.58
CA ASN A 231 -16.39 -12.02 11.01
C ASN A 231 -17.80 -11.76 11.58
N THR A 232 -18.42 -12.74 12.23
CA THR A 232 -19.71 -12.53 12.93
C THR A 232 -19.70 -13.31 14.23
N GLN A 233 -20.26 -12.71 15.29
CA GLN A 233 -20.47 -13.37 16.59
C GLN A 233 -21.25 -14.72 16.49
N ASP A 234 -22.04 -14.90 15.41
CA ASP A 234 -22.85 -16.10 15.13
C ASP A 234 -22.12 -17.19 14.30
N SER A 235 -20.84 -16.98 13.93
CA SER A 235 -20.00 -17.98 13.28
C SER A 235 -18.77 -18.25 14.15
N PRO A 236 -18.77 -19.36 14.92
CA PRO A 236 -17.64 -19.79 15.76
C PRO A 236 -16.33 -20.03 14.99
N GLU A 237 -16.33 -19.94 13.65
CA GLU A 237 -15.19 -20.15 12.76
C GLU A 237 -14.62 -18.83 12.16
N GLY A 238 -15.26 -17.66 12.34
CA GLY A 238 -15.25 -16.65 11.25
C GLY A 238 -14.21 -15.53 11.25
N ALA A 239 -13.53 -15.21 12.34
CA ALA A 239 -12.66 -14.04 12.35
C ALA A 239 -11.39 -14.30 11.52
N SER A 240 -11.26 -13.68 10.35
CA SER A 240 -10.09 -13.86 9.49
C SER A 240 -9.16 -12.66 9.58
N ILE A 241 -7.88 -12.94 9.75
CA ILE A 241 -6.79 -11.98 9.54
C ILE A 241 -6.14 -12.37 8.23
N VAL A 242 -5.96 -11.38 7.38
CA VAL A 242 -5.31 -11.53 6.08
C VAL A 242 -4.11 -10.59 6.07
N SER A 243 -3.12 -10.91 5.26
CA SER A 243 -1.97 -10.06 5.11
C SER A 243 -1.44 -10.15 3.70
N VAL A 244 -0.83 -9.06 3.25
CA VAL A 244 -0.05 -9.04 2.02
C VAL A 244 1.34 -8.50 2.32
N ASN A 245 2.36 -9.29 2.02
CA ASN A 245 3.72 -8.82 1.90
C ASN A 245 3.92 -8.23 0.50
N ILE A 246 4.26 -6.95 0.46
CA ILE A 246 4.66 -6.23 -0.73
C ILE A 246 6.18 -6.13 -0.67
N SER A 247 6.88 -6.82 -1.56
CA SER A 247 8.34 -6.72 -1.65
C SER A 247 8.80 -6.14 -2.99
N GLY A 248 9.94 -5.48 -3.02
CA GLY A 248 10.48 -4.94 -4.27
C GLY A 248 11.54 -3.86 -4.09
N THR A 249 11.91 -3.22 -5.20
CA THR A 249 12.88 -2.13 -5.24
C THR A 249 12.20 -0.80 -4.92
N PHE A 250 11.78 -0.64 -3.66
CA PHE A 250 11.21 0.60 -3.15
C PHE A 250 11.77 0.93 -1.77
N ASN A 251 11.89 2.22 -1.46
CA ASN A 251 12.11 2.69 -0.10
C ASN A 251 10.76 2.93 0.58
N TRP A 252 10.74 2.81 1.90
CA TRP A 252 9.65 3.27 2.74
C TRP A 252 10.15 4.30 3.74
N ALA A 253 9.22 5.12 4.20
CA ALA A 253 9.36 5.92 5.40
C ALA A 253 8.07 5.77 6.22
N LEU A 254 8.20 5.84 7.54
CA LEU A 254 7.07 5.67 8.46
C LEU A 254 7.18 6.73 9.55
N SER A 255 6.11 7.48 9.77
CA SER A 255 6.06 8.48 10.83
C SER A 255 4.67 8.54 11.44
N GLY A 256 4.59 8.86 12.73
CA GLY A 256 3.32 8.88 13.46
C GLY A 256 3.51 9.24 14.93
N GLN A 257 2.41 9.32 15.64
CA GLN A 257 2.34 9.65 17.07
C GLN A 257 1.35 8.71 17.76
N GLU A 258 1.72 8.25 18.96
CA GLU A 258 0.78 7.59 19.88
C GLU A 258 0.07 8.63 20.73
N GLN A 259 -1.20 8.40 21.06
CA GLN A 259 -1.88 9.13 22.11
C GLN A 259 -1.31 8.75 23.48
N SER A 260 -0.57 9.66 24.13
CA SER A 260 -0.26 9.49 25.55
C SER A 260 -1.52 9.73 26.39
N GLY A 261 -2.18 8.65 26.82
CA GLY A 261 -3.31 8.71 27.77
C GLY A 261 -4.66 8.31 27.20
N ASN A 262 -5.61 8.08 28.09
CA ASN A 262 -6.97 7.66 27.76
C ASN A 262 -7.69 8.75 26.95
N PRO A 263 -8.21 8.49 25.73
CA PRO A 263 -9.01 9.46 24.97
C PRO A 263 -10.27 9.92 25.71
N TYR A 264 -10.66 9.23 26.78
CA TYR A 264 -11.81 9.57 27.63
C TYR A 264 -11.50 10.52 28.79
N THR A 265 -10.26 10.98 28.97
CA THR A 265 -9.90 11.92 30.06
C THR A 265 -9.28 13.20 29.51
N THR A 266 -10.12 14.08 28.93
CA THR A 266 -9.77 15.50 28.86
C THR A 266 -10.05 16.17 30.20
N GLN A 267 -9.31 17.25 30.48
CA GLN A 267 -9.53 18.17 31.61
C GLN A 267 -10.90 18.91 31.56
N SER A 268 -11.86 18.52 30.72
CA SER A 268 -13.10 19.28 30.52
C SER A 268 -14.40 18.47 30.58
N GLY A 269 -14.38 17.16 30.87
CA GLY A 269 -15.61 16.41 31.16
C GLY A 269 -16.64 16.38 30.01
N GLN A 270 -16.21 16.62 28.77
CA GLN A 270 -17.02 16.41 27.57
C GLN A 270 -16.40 15.26 26.76
N GLY A 271 -17.25 14.33 26.29
CA GLY A 271 -16.84 13.06 25.68
C GLY A 271 -16.05 13.21 24.37
N TRP A 272 -15.58 12.07 23.85
CA TRP A 272 -14.90 11.86 22.54
C TRP A 272 -14.38 13.12 21.86
N THR A 273 -13.36 13.77 22.42
CA THR A 273 -12.63 14.81 21.68
C THR A 273 -11.74 14.06 20.70
N GLY A 274 -12.05 14.16 19.41
CA GLY A 274 -11.26 13.51 18.38
C GLY A 274 -9.78 13.92 18.41
N TRP A 275 -8.95 13.28 17.59
CA TRP A 275 -7.56 13.68 17.36
C TRP A 275 -7.52 15.04 16.63
N GLU A 276 -7.85 16.12 17.33
CA GLU A 276 -7.81 17.50 16.80
C GLU A 276 -6.42 17.86 16.30
N ARG A 277 -5.37 17.20 16.81
CA ARG A 277 -3.99 17.35 16.36
C ARG A 277 -3.72 16.84 14.93
N ALA A 278 -4.68 16.20 14.27
CA ALA A 278 -4.45 15.63 12.93
C ALA A 278 -4.06 16.74 11.94
N ILE A 279 -4.71 17.91 12.04
CA ILE A 279 -4.38 19.08 11.22
C ILE A 279 -3.03 19.69 11.59
N GLU A 280 -2.62 19.62 12.86
CA GLU A 280 -1.35 20.18 13.34
C GLU A 280 -0.14 19.30 12.95
N GLU A 281 -0.31 17.97 13.03
CA GLU A 281 0.79 17.02 12.96
C GLU A 281 0.94 16.37 11.57
N THR A 282 -0.15 16.20 10.80
CA THR A 282 -0.11 15.56 9.46
C THR A 282 0.91 16.21 8.52
N PRO A 283 0.99 17.55 8.38
CA PRO A 283 2.00 18.19 7.52
C PRO A 283 3.44 17.87 7.94
N GLY A 284 3.70 17.81 9.25
CA GLY A 284 5.02 17.51 9.79
C GLY A 284 5.45 16.07 9.47
N HIS A 285 4.55 15.10 9.68
CA HIS A 285 4.82 13.71 9.33
C HIS A 285 5.02 13.51 7.83
N LEU A 286 4.19 14.12 6.98
CA LEU A 286 4.37 14.06 5.53
C LEU A 286 5.71 14.66 5.08
N SER A 287 6.09 15.80 5.65
CA SER A 287 7.40 16.42 5.36
C SER A 287 8.56 15.50 5.76
N GLN A 288 8.45 14.82 6.90
CA GLN A 288 9.42 13.81 7.32
C GLN A 288 9.48 12.62 6.34
N ILE A 289 8.32 12.10 5.92
CA ILE A 289 8.24 11.01 4.94
C ILE A 289 8.94 11.40 3.64
N VAL A 290 8.67 12.61 3.11
CA VAL A 290 9.31 13.10 1.88
C VAL A 290 10.83 13.22 2.05
N ASN A 291 11.29 13.70 3.21
CA ASN A 291 12.72 13.82 3.49
C ASN A 291 13.41 12.45 3.57
N GLU A 292 12.83 11.49 4.30
CA GLU A 292 13.39 10.14 4.47
C GLU A 292 13.40 9.34 3.16
N LEU A 293 12.40 9.53 2.29
CA LEU A 293 12.36 8.93 0.95
C LEU A 293 13.23 9.66 -0.08
N GLY A 294 13.81 10.81 0.29
CA GLY A 294 14.54 11.68 -0.64
C GLY A 294 13.67 12.18 -1.80
N GLY A 295 12.38 12.43 -1.56
CA GLY A 295 11.42 12.93 -2.54
C GLY A 295 9.99 12.42 -2.31
N LEU A 296 9.08 12.80 -3.21
CA LEU A 296 7.66 12.44 -3.09
C LEU A 296 7.46 10.91 -3.15
N PRO A 297 6.60 10.36 -2.28
CA PRO A 297 6.20 8.96 -2.35
C PRO A 297 5.35 8.68 -3.61
N ASN A 298 5.37 7.44 -4.09
CA ASN A 298 4.42 6.97 -5.09
C ASN A 298 3.07 6.63 -4.46
N ALA A 299 3.03 6.11 -3.22
CA ALA A 299 1.79 5.85 -2.52
C ALA A 299 1.92 6.14 -1.03
N ILE A 300 0.81 6.52 -0.41
CA ILE A 300 0.71 6.79 1.02
C ILE A 300 -0.36 5.91 1.65
N PHE A 301 0.00 5.27 2.76
CA PHE A 301 -0.93 4.67 3.70
C PHE A 301 -1.11 5.66 4.87
N TYR A 302 -2.34 6.11 5.09
CA TYR A 302 -2.64 7.15 6.07
C TYR A 302 -3.74 6.74 7.06
N SER A 303 -3.45 6.87 8.34
CA SER A 303 -4.42 6.83 9.43
C SER A 303 -4.40 8.17 10.13
N PRO A 304 -5.47 8.98 10.08
CA PRO A 304 -5.52 10.26 10.80
C PRO A 304 -5.74 10.09 12.32
N GLY A 305 -5.83 8.85 12.84
CA GLY A 305 -6.33 8.58 14.18
C GLY A 305 -7.85 8.71 14.21
N HIS A 306 -8.39 9.49 15.15
CA HIS A 306 -9.84 9.71 15.31
C HIS A 306 -10.21 11.20 15.27
N PRO A 307 -9.84 11.99 14.23
CA PRO A 307 -10.20 13.40 14.20
C PRO A 307 -11.71 13.57 14.13
N GLU A 308 -12.23 14.69 14.63
CA GLU A 308 -13.63 15.02 14.42
C GLU A 308 -13.94 15.13 12.92
N ILE A 309 -15.09 14.60 12.48
CA ILE A 309 -15.42 14.50 11.05
C ILE A 309 -15.40 15.85 10.31
N GLN A 310 -15.63 16.95 11.02
CA GLN A 310 -15.51 18.30 10.47
C GLN A 310 -14.09 18.73 10.07
N LEU A 311 -13.06 18.04 10.56
CA LEU A 311 -11.66 18.36 10.26
C LEU A 311 -11.18 17.71 8.96
N TYR A 312 -11.91 16.77 8.41
CA TYR A 312 -11.54 15.99 7.23
C TYR A 312 -11.24 16.83 5.98
N PRO A 313 -12.04 17.87 5.63
CA PRO A 313 -11.71 18.77 4.53
C PRO A 313 -10.40 19.54 4.73
N GLN A 314 -10.10 19.92 5.98
CA GLN A 314 -8.86 20.62 6.31
C GLN A 314 -7.67 19.67 6.22
N ILE A 315 -7.78 18.46 6.77
CA ILE A 315 -6.76 17.41 6.65
C ILE A 315 -6.44 17.13 5.17
N GLN A 316 -7.46 17.00 4.31
CA GLN A 316 -7.27 16.82 2.86
C GLN A 316 -6.49 17.98 2.25
N THR A 317 -6.87 19.22 2.58
CA THR A 317 -6.21 20.44 2.09
C THR A 317 -4.75 20.49 2.54
N ASP A 318 -4.47 20.15 3.79
CA ASP A 318 -3.13 20.15 4.36
C ASP A 318 -2.22 19.10 3.70
N ILE A 319 -2.76 17.92 3.42
CA ILE A 319 -2.06 16.89 2.64
C ILE A 319 -1.72 17.41 1.24
N GLN A 320 -2.68 18.00 0.54
CA GLN A 320 -2.48 18.56 -0.81
C GLN A 320 -1.45 19.68 -0.83
N ASN A 321 -1.49 20.58 0.16
CA ASN A 321 -0.53 21.68 0.29
C ASN A 321 0.88 21.20 0.63
N THR A 322 0.99 20.14 1.43
CA THR A 322 2.30 19.58 1.83
C THR A 322 2.96 18.83 0.69
N LEU A 323 2.20 17.99 -0.02
CA LEU A 323 2.74 17.15 -1.09
C LEU A 323 2.82 17.87 -2.45
N GLN A 324 1.95 18.86 -2.67
CA GLN A 324 1.81 19.60 -3.94
C GLN A 324 1.68 18.67 -5.16
N ALA A 325 1.13 17.48 -4.94
CA ALA A 325 0.98 16.42 -5.92
C ALA A 325 -0.21 15.53 -5.57
N ASN A 326 -0.85 14.97 -6.59
CA ASN A 326 -1.93 14.00 -6.43
C ASN A 326 -1.35 12.61 -6.14
N ILE A 327 -0.86 12.42 -4.92
CA ILE A 327 -0.35 11.12 -4.47
C ILE A 327 -1.51 10.23 -4.05
N PRO A 328 -1.61 8.99 -4.56
CA PRO A 328 -2.59 8.01 -4.12
C PRO A 328 -2.52 7.75 -2.62
N ILE A 329 -3.66 7.87 -1.94
CA ILE A 329 -3.81 7.62 -0.50
C ILE A 329 -4.79 6.47 -0.29
N PHE A 330 -4.39 5.54 0.56
CA PHE A 330 -5.27 4.52 1.11
C PHE A 330 -5.29 4.68 2.62
N GLY A 331 -6.47 4.72 3.22
CA GLY A 331 -6.62 5.03 4.65
C GLY A 331 -8.03 4.82 5.16
N TRP A 332 -8.22 4.88 6.48
CA TRP A 332 -9.48 5.24 7.12
C TRP A 332 -9.23 5.70 8.55
N GLU A 333 -10.25 6.34 9.14
CA GLU A 333 -10.25 6.69 10.56
C GLU A 333 -9.97 5.47 11.44
N GLY A 334 -8.92 5.56 12.26
CA GLY A 334 -8.42 4.50 13.14
C GLY A 334 -8.25 3.12 12.49
N SER A 335 -7.76 3.07 11.24
CA SER A 335 -7.08 1.87 10.76
C SER A 335 -6.06 1.39 11.80
N SER A 336 -6.18 0.11 12.16
CA SER A 336 -5.89 -0.48 13.47
C SER A 336 -4.66 -0.03 14.26
N GLU A 337 -4.87 -0.06 15.58
CA GLU A 337 -4.01 0.03 16.78
C GLU A 337 -2.82 -0.97 16.85
N THR A 338 -2.17 -1.22 15.72
CA THR A 338 -0.79 -1.74 15.57
C THR A 338 0.07 -0.59 15.04
N GLY A 339 0.53 0.29 15.92
CA GLY A 339 1.39 1.39 15.51
C GLY A 339 2.78 0.93 15.06
N HIS A 340 3.41 1.71 14.19
CA HIS A 340 4.85 1.88 14.25
C HIS A 340 5.14 3.01 15.21
N TYR A 341 5.97 2.77 16.22
CA TYR A 341 6.59 3.86 16.98
C TYR A 341 7.63 4.53 16.08
N THR A 342 7.57 5.87 16.03
CA THR A 342 8.69 6.79 15.74
C THR A 342 10.01 6.09 15.34
N THR A 343 10.22 5.96 14.03
CA THR A 343 11.46 5.82 13.25
C THR A 343 12.70 5.05 13.73
N ALA A 344 12.66 4.23 14.79
CA ALA A 344 13.82 3.42 15.17
C ALA A 344 13.51 2.01 15.72
N SER A 345 12.25 1.57 15.75
CA SER A 345 11.91 0.26 16.31
C SER A 345 10.82 -0.49 15.54
N ASP A 346 10.71 -1.79 15.78
CA ASP A 346 9.72 -2.71 15.21
C ASP A 346 8.27 -2.20 15.30
N ILE A 347 7.36 -2.90 14.60
CA ILE A 347 5.92 -2.83 14.85
C ILE A 347 5.68 -2.90 16.36
N LYS A 348 4.96 -1.92 16.91
CA LYS A 348 4.57 -1.86 18.32
C LYS A 348 3.06 -1.73 18.39
N GLY A 349 2.40 -2.74 18.95
CA GLY A 349 0.97 -2.68 19.19
C GLY A 349 0.61 -1.66 20.26
N THR A 350 0.01 -0.53 19.88
CA THR A 350 -0.51 0.48 20.82
C THR A 350 -1.86 1.04 20.39
N SER A 351 -2.68 1.39 21.39
CA SER A 351 -3.98 2.04 21.20
C SER A 351 -3.81 3.45 20.64
N TYR A 352 -4.74 3.88 19.79
CA TYR A 352 -4.93 5.27 19.35
C TYR A 352 -3.67 5.96 18.81
N HIS A 353 -3.39 5.76 17.53
CA HIS A 353 -2.26 6.43 16.88
C HIS A 353 -2.66 6.98 15.51
N MET A 354 -2.07 8.12 15.17
CA MET A 354 -2.01 8.64 13.81
C MET A 354 -0.71 8.16 13.18
N PHE A 355 -0.75 7.74 11.91
CA PHE A 355 0.46 7.42 11.18
C PHE A 355 0.35 7.66 9.69
N VAL A 356 1.51 7.83 9.08
CA VAL A 356 1.74 7.96 7.66
C VAL A 356 2.84 6.97 7.28
N VAL A 357 2.60 6.17 6.25
CA VAL A 357 3.64 5.38 5.58
C VAL A 357 3.71 5.80 4.13
N GLY A 358 4.87 6.25 3.68
CA GLY A 358 5.14 6.49 2.27
C GLY A 358 5.96 5.36 1.68
N ILE A 359 5.62 4.91 0.48
CA ILE A 359 6.47 4.05 -0.33
C ILE A 359 6.86 4.77 -1.63
N LYS A 360 8.14 4.67 -1.99
CA LYS A 360 8.70 5.29 -3.18
C LYS A 360 9.56 4.27 -3.92
N GLY A 361 9.21 3.99 -5.17
CA GLY A 361 10.04 3.19 -6.05
C GLY A 361 11.44 3.78 -6.09
N THR A 362 12.45 2.94 -5.89
CA THR A 362 13.81 3.38 -6.18
C THR A 362 13.91 3.40 -7.68
N ASN A 363 14.18 4.57 -8.26
CA ASN A 363 14.83 4.64 -9.57
C ASN A 363 16.24 4.09 -9.38
N ASN A 364 16.37 2.80 -9.07
CA ASN A 364 17.62 2.13 -9.33
C ASN A 364 17.76 2.24 -10.84
N PRO A 365 18.86 2.83 -11.34
CA PRO A 365 19.12 2.80 -12.77
C PRO A 365 18.94 1.35 -13.20
N VAL A 366 18.01 1.11 -14.13
CA VAL A 366 17.78 -0.24 -14.62
C VAL A 366 19.15 -0.71 -15.08
N LYS A 367 19.65 -1.81 -14.52
CA LYS A 367 21.02 -2.23 -14.80
C LYS A 367 21.13 -2.40 -16.31
N GLY A 368 22.02 -1.65 -16.96
CA GLY A 368 22.15 -1.61 -18.42
C GLY A 368 21.38 -0.51 -19.15
N ASP A 369 20.58 0.32 -18.48
CA ASP A 369 19.99 1.56 -19.00
C ASP A 369 20.99 2.70 -18.82
N LEU A 370 21.74 3.00 -19.88
CA LEU A 370 22.81 3.99 -19.86
C LEU A 370 22.34 5.37 -20.31
N ASN A 371 21.22 5.45 -21.02
CA ASN A 371 20.66 6.72 -21.49
C ASN A 371 19.59 7.29 -20.53
N ASN A 372 19.24 6.55 -19.48
CA ASN A 372 18.17 6.85 -18.52
C ASN A 372 16.80 7.05 -19.18
N ASP A 373 16.56 6.42 -20.33
CA ASP A 373 15.27 6.44 -21.02
C ASP A 373 14.28 5.42 -20.44
N SER A 374 14.68 4.78 -19.34
CA SER A 374 13.90 3.80 -18.61
C SER A 374 13.79 2.44 -19.30
N THR A 375 14.49 2.21 -20.42
CA THR A 375 14.46 0.93 -21.13
C THR A 375 15.87 0.42 -21.36
N VAL A 376 16.07 -0.91 -21.33
CA VAL A 376 17.34 -1.53 -21.75
C VAL A 376 17.17 -2.06 -23.16
N ASN A 377 17.82 -1.42 -24.12
CA ASN A 377 17.68 -1.76 -25.53
C ASN A 377 19.00 -1.54 -26.30
N ILE A 378 18.94 -1.61 -27.62
CA ILE A 378 20.12 -1.46 -28.49
C ILE A 378 20.80 -0.08 -28.36
N THR A 379 20.07 0.96 -27.95
CA THR A 379 20.63 2.30 -27.75
C THR A 379 21.58 2.36 -26.55
N ASP A 380 21.37 1.54 -25.51
CA ASP A 380 22.31 1.40 -24.40
C ASP A 380 23.59 0.67 -24.81
N ILE A 381 23.46 -0.35 -25.66
CA ILE A 381 24.62 -1.03 -26.26
C ILE A 381 25.45 -0.03 -27.07
N ILE A 382 24.81 0.86 -27.84
CA ILE A 382 25.51 1.91 -28.59
C ILE A 382 26.27 2.84 -27.65
N LEU A 383 25.68 3.23 -26.51
CA LEU A 383 26.38 4.03 -25.50
C LEU A 383 27.57 3.28 -24.90
N LEU A 384 27.44 2.00 -24.61
CA LEU A 384 28.50 1.19 -24.02
C LEU A 384 29.66 0.96 -25.02
N ILE A 385 29.35 0.76 -26.30
CA ILE A 385 30.35 0.74 -27.38
C ILE A 385 31.10 2.08 -27.46
N ASN A 386 30.36 3.21 -27.39
CA ASN A 386 30.98 4.53 -27.40
C ASN A 386 31.87 4.74 -26.18
N GLU A 387 31.44 4.31 -25.00
CA GLU A 387 32.25 4.38 -23.77
C GLU A 387 33.53 3.53 -23.87
N ILE A 388 33.50 2.36 -24.53
CA ILE A 388 34.70 1.53 -24.74
C ILE A 388 35.69 2.21 -25.69
N PHE A 389 35.22 2.76 -26.81
CA PHE A 389 36.09 3.33 -27.85
C PHE A 389 36.47 4.79 -27.60
N SER A 390 35.65 5.53 -26.86
CA SER A 390 35.83 6.94 -26.53
C SER A 390 35.30 7.23 -25.12
N PRO A 391 36.01 6.78 -24.07
CA PRO A 391 35.54 6.87 -22.69
C PRO A 391 35.20 8.30 -22.29
N ASN A 392 33.97 8.50 -21.82
CA ASN A 392 33.44 9.77 -21.35
C ASN A 392 32.93 9.70 -19.91
N GLY A 393 33.15 8.57 -19.23
CA GLY A 393 32.75 8.36 -17.84
C GLY A 393 31.24 8.18 -17.69
N THR A 394 30.60 7.53 -18.66
CA THR A 394 29.16 7.22 -18.60
C THR A 394 28.87 6.44 -17.33
N GLN A 395 28.05 7.01 -16.45
CA GLN A 395 27.71 6.39 -15.18
C GLN A 395 27.00 5.06 -15.41
N GLY A 396 27.44 4.00 -14.72
CA GLY A 396 26.84 2.67 -14.83
C GLY A 396 27.31 1.83 -16.01
N SER A 397 28.33 2.26 -16.76
CA SER A 397 28.88 1.51 -17.89
C SER A 397 29.66 0.24 -17.50
N ASP A 398 30.17 0.18 -16.26
CA ASP A 398 30.77 -1.03 -15.66
C ASP A 398 29.64 -1.87 -15.04
N ILE A 399 29.02 -2.69 -15.89
CA ILE A 399 27.83 -3.48 -15.60
C ILE A 399 28.17 -4.65 -14.68
N ASN A 400 29.35 -5.24 -14.82
CA ASN A 400 29.79 -6.35 -13.97
C ASN A 400 30.47 -5.89 -12.66
N SER A 401 30.77 -4.60 -12.53
CA SER A 401 31.43 -3.97 -11.38
C SER A 401 32.82 -4.52 -11.09
N ASP A 402 33.56 -4.89 -12.14
CA ASP A 402 34.94 -5.39 -12.03
C ASP A 402 36.01 -4.29 -12.12
N GLY A 403 35.58 -3.03 -12.27
CA GLY A 403 36.42 -1.86 -12.38
C GLY A 403 36.89 -1.56 -13.80
N LYS A 404 36.38 -2.26 -14.81
CA LYS A 404 36.64 -2.01 -16.23
C LYS A 404 35.32 -1.83 -16.98
N VAL A 405 35.41 -1.15 -18.12
CA VAL A 405 34.31 -1.06 -19.10
C VAL A 405 34.80 -1.74 -20.36
N ASP A 406 34.33 -2.95 -20.63
CA ASP A 406 34.76 -3.75 -21.77
C ASP A 406 33.64 -4.60 -22.41
N ILE A 407 34.01 -5.52 -23.30
CA ILE A 407 33.04 -6.35 -24.04
C ILE A 407 32.18 -7.23 -23.13
N LEU A 408 32.63 -7.54 -21.90
CA LEU A 408 31.86 -8.31 -20.93
C LEU A 408 30.62 -7.53 -20.48
N ASP A 409 30.71 -6.20 -20.33
CA ASP A 409 29.58 -5.36 -19.98
C ASP A 409 28.52 -5.34 -21.10
N ILE A 410 28.95 -5.32 -22.36
CA ILE A 410 28.05 -5.44 -23.53
C ILE A 410 27.30 -6.78 -23.50
N ILE A 411 28.01 -7.88 -23.21
CA ILE A 411 27.39 -9.21 -23.14
C ILE A 411 26.32 -9.24 -22.05
N LEU A 412 26.55 -8.58 -20.91
CA LEU A 412 25.55 -8.48 -19.85
C LEU A 412 24.32 -7.69 -20.27
N VAL A 413 24.47 -6.55 -20.95
CA VAL A 413 23.32 -5.80 -21.49
C VAL A 413 22.55 -6.62 -22.52
N ILE A 414 23.24 -7.36 -23.40
CA ILE A 414 22.59 -8.29 -24.34
C ILE A 414 21.78 -9.34 -23.59
N ASN A 415 22.33 -9.95 -22.54
CA ASN A 415 21.60 -10.93 -21.74
C ASN A 415 20.36 -10.31 -21.08
N LEU A 416 20.44 -9.05 -20.63
CA LEU A 416 19.30 -8.32 -20.06
C LEU A 416 18.20 -8.02 -21.10
N ILE A 417 18.56 -7.85 -22.38
CA ILE A 417 17.58 -7.64 -23.47
C ILE A 417 16.82 -8.93 -23.82
N PHE A 418 17.43 -10.10 -23.62
CA PHE A 418 16.90 -11.40 -24.04
C PHE A 418 16.43 -12.31 -22.89
N SER A 419 16.41 -11.81 -21.64
CA SER A 419 16.00 -12.56 -20.44
C SER A 419 14.50 -12.62 -20.20
#